data_AF-A0A2I0B5E8-F1
#
_entry.id   AF-A0A2I0B5E8-F1
#
_cell.length_a   1.000
_cell.length_b   1.000
_cell.length_c   1.000
_cell.angle_alpha   90.00
_cell.angle_beta   90.00
_cell.angle_gamma   90.00
#
_symmetry.space_group_name_H-M   'P 1'
#
loop_
_entity.id
_entity.type
_entity.pdbx_description
1 polymer ?
#
loop_
_entity_poly.entity_id
_entity_poly.type
_entity_poly.pdbx_seq_one_letter_code
_entity_poly.pdbx_strand_id
1 'polypeptide(L)'
;MASVGGLLLVFFLCASTAPALTFAQSINFNNILEVIGLAHFSPIHANPLYAHIVAHVALDLYHFNARYILYPSWPEINNIVGVTGVSVAVSLFRSQMVSIYGVMVDARVAGMFDDEGEEIRRIIIEIFFAVPLGQSPMAQNVVPASLHASFPWTRTRRGN
;
A
#
# COMPACT_ATOMS: atom_id res chain seq x y z
N MET A 1 20.91 32.57 -28.06
CA MET A 1 20.66 33.20 -26.75
C MET A 1 19.23 32.87 -26.36
N ALA A 2 19.04 31.77 -25.63
CA ALA A 2 17.73 31.27 -25.25
C ALA A 2 17.16 32.16 -24.14
N SER A 3 15.97 32.71 -24.38
CA SER A 3 15.37 33.74 -23.55
C SER A 3 14.97 33.20 -22.19
N VAL A 4 15.27 34.00 -21.17
CA VAL A 4 14.95 33.83 -19.74
C VAL A 4 13.45 33.63 -19.47
N GLY A 5 12.57 33.88 -20.46
CA GLY A 5 11.13 33.62 -20.37
C GLY A 5 10.74 32.14 -20.28
N GLY A 6 11.59 31.20 -20.72
CA GLY A 6 11.31 29.77 -20.61
C GLY A 6 11.60 29.18 -19.22
N LEU A 7 12.46 29.84 -18.43
CA LEU A 7 12.91 29.34 -17.12
C LEU A 7 11.90 29.70 -16.00
N LEU A 8 11.10 30.74 -16.21
CA LEU A 8 10.07 31.16 -15.25
C LEU A 8 8.82 30.25 -15.29
N LEU A 9 8.52 29.61 -16.44
CA LEU A 9 7.43 28.64 -16.52
C LEU A 9 7.79 27.30 -15.85
N VAL A 10 9.08 26.94 -15.83
CA VAL A 10 9.56 25.72 -15.15
C VAL A 10 9.51 25.88 -13.63
N PHE A 11 9.76 27.08 -13.10
CA PHE A 11 9.59 27.33 -11.66
C PHE A 11 8.13 27.33 -11.19
N PHE A 12 7.16 27.63 -12.06
CA PHE A 12 5.73 27.46 -11.70
C PHE A 12 5.30 25.99 -11.66
N LEU A 13 5.97 25.10 -12.41
CA LEU A 13 5.80 23.65 -12.27
C LEU A 13 6.45 23.09 -10.99
N CYS A 14 7.37 23.83 -10.36
CA CYS A 14 7.89 23.52 -9.02
C CYS A 14 6.95 23.94 -7.87
N ALA A 15 5.82 24.61 -8.15
CA ALA A 15 4.91 25.15 -7.12
C ALA A 15 3.50 24.53 -7.11
N SER A 16 3.23 23.50 -7.94
CA SER A 16 2.07 22.61 -7.73
C SER A 16 2.46 21.51 -6.75
N THR A 17 2.61 21.93 -5.50
CA THR A 17 2.91 21.13 -4.32
C THR A 17 1.70 20.26 -3.95
N ALA A 18 1.60 19.10 -4.59
CA ALA A 18 0.96 17.93 -4.00
C ALA A 18 1.64 16.69 -4.59
N PRO A 19 2.72 16.18 -3.97
CA PRO A 19 3.42 14.99 -4.43
C PRO A 19 2.56 13.71 -4.31
N ALA A 20 1.38 13.79 -3.70
CA ALA A 20 0.61 12.64 -3.29
C ALA A 20 -0.19 11.96 -4.41
N LEU A 21 -0.43 12.62 -5.55
CA LEU A 21 -1.33 12.08 -6.59
C LEU A 21 -0.87 12.47 -8.00
N THR A 22 0.26 11.94 -8.46
CA THR A 22 0.53 11.88 -9.91
C THR A 22 0.54 10.43 -10.37
N PHE A 23 -0.49 10.13 -11.15
CA PHE A 23 -0.90 8.82 -11.65
C PHE A 23 0.16 8.13 -12.52
N ALA A 24 0.18 6.80 -12.36
CA ALA A 24 0.48 5.75 -13.33
C ALA A 24 1.88 5.69 -13.98
N GLN A 25 2.67 4.72 -13.50
CA GLN A 25 3.12 3.61 -14.35
C GLN A 25 3.10 2.31 -13.55
N SER A 26 2.67 1.21 -14.19
CA SER A 26 2.67 -0.13 -13.62
C SER A 26 4.12 -0.59 -13.42
N ILE A 27 4.55 -0.68 -12.16
CA ILE A 27 5.74 -1.44 -11.84
C ILE A 27 5.37 -2.92 -11.97
N ASN A 28 6.23 -3.67 -12.62
CA ASN A 28 6.05 -5.07 -12.98
C ASN A 28 6.03 -5.95 -11.70
N PHE A 29 4.92 -5.94 -10.95
CA PHE A 29 4.68 -6.79 -9.78
C PHE A 29 4.37 -8.23 -10.23
N ASN A 30 5.36 -8.88 -10.84
CA ASN A 30 5.17 -10.19 -11.46
C ASN A 30 4.91 -11.29 -10.43
N ASN A 31 3.61 -11.56 -10.29
CA ASN A 31 2.93 -12.81 -9.89
C ASN A 31 2.11 -12.76 -8.59
N ILE A 32 2.01 -11.66 -7.83
CA ILE A 32 1.19 -11.67 -6.59
C ILE A 32 -0.24 -11.18 -6.83
N LEU A 33 -0.44 -10.19 -7.70
CA LEU A 33 -1.77 -9.65 -8.01
C LEU A 33 -2.70 -10.68 -8.67
N GLU A 34 -2.18 -11.45 -9.62
CA GLU A 34 -2.91 -12.55 -10.25
C GLU A 34 -3.31 -13.61 -9.22
N VAL A 35 -2.40 -13.91 -8.28
CA VAL A 35 -2.67 -14.88 -7.22
C VAL A 35 -3.70 -14.35 -6.23
N ILE A 36 -3.67 -13.06 -5.87
CA ILE A 36 -4.70 -12.41 -5.07
C ILE A 36 -6.07 -12.50 -5.77
N GLY A 37 -6.14 -12.23 -7.08
CA GLY A 37 -7.39 -12.29 -7.85
C GLY A 37 -8.01 -13.69 -7.95
N LEU A 38 -7.20 -14.74 -7.81
CA LEU A 38 -7.64 -16.14 -7.81
C LEU A 38 -7.80 -16.74 -6.40
N ALA A 39 -7.36 -16.03 -5.36
CA ALA A 39 -7.34 -16.54 -3.99
C ALA A 39 -8.69 -16.37 -3.29
N HIS A 40 -9.10 -17.41 -2.56
CA HIS A 40 -10.25 -17.35 -1.66
C HIS A 40 -9.78 -17.05 -0.23
N PHE A 41 -9.87 -15.78 0.16
CA PHE A 41 -9.46 -15.32 1.48
C PHE A 41 -10.42 -15.79 2.57
N SER A 42 -9.86 -16.39 3.61
CA SER A 42 -10.54 -16.74 4.85
C SER A 42 -10.19 -15.73 5.93
N PRO A 43 -11.17 -15.13 6.62
CA PRO A 43 -10.89 -14.15 7.65
C PRO A 43 -10.22 -14.78 8.88
N ILE A 44 -9.31 -14.04 9.51
CA ILE A 44 -8.62 -14.48 10.73
C ILE A 44 -9.46 -14.06 11.95
N HIS A 45 -10.55 -14.77 12.21
CA HIS A 45 -11.43 -14.49 13.35
C HIS A 45 -11.05 -15.22 14.63
N ALA A 46 -10.30 -16.32 14.53
CA ALA A 46 -10.06 -17.22 15.65
C ALA A 46 -9.13 -16.67 16.74
N ASN A 47 -8.34 -15.62 16.46
CA ASN A 47 -7.41 -15.05 17.43
C ASN A 47 -7.15 -13.55 17.16
N PRO A 48 -7.75 -12.64 17.95
CA PRO A 48 -7.55 -11.19 17.82
C PRO A 48 -6.10 -10.74 17.98
N LEU A 49 -5.31 -11.42 18.84
CA LEU A 49 -3.88 -11.11 19.00
C LEU A 49 -3.11 -11.46 17.73
N TYR A 50 -3.42 -12.58 17.10
CA TYR A 50 -2.78 -12.97 15.85
C TYR A 50 -3.09 -11.99 14.72
N ALA A 51 -4.35 -11.52 14.62
CA ALA A 51 -4.73 -10.49 13.66
C ALA A 51 -3.93 -9.18 13.86
N HIS A 52 -3.73 -8.75 15.11
CA HIS A 52 -2.91 -7.57 15.40
C HIS A 52 -1.44 -7.77 15.02
N ILE A 53 -0.87 -8.95 15.30
CA ILE A 53 0.51 -9.27 14.92
C ILE A 53 0.68 -9.22 13.40
N VAL A 54 -0.21 -9.86 12.65
CA VAL A 54 -0.18 -9.85 11.17
C VAL A 54 -0.30 -8.42 10.62
N ALA A 55 -1.16 -7.59 11.22
CA ALA A 55 -1.32 -6.21 10.79
C ALA A 55 -0.07 -5.35 11.06
N HIS A 56 0.57 -5.52 12.23
CA HIS A 56 1.83 -4.84 12.53
C HIS A 56 2.95 -5.26 11.59
N VAL A 57 3.07 -6.56 11.30
CA VAL A 57 4.06 -7.07 10.34
C VAL A 57 3.85 -6.50 8.94
N ALA A 58 2.60 -6.38 8.48
CA ALA A 58 2.28 -5.78 7.19
C ALA A 58 2.77 -4.32 7.09
N LEU A 59 2.71 -3.58 8.19
CA LEU A 59 3.15 -2.19 8.24
C LEU A 59 4.64 -2.04 8.42
N ASP A 60 5.29 -2.91 9.18
CA ASP A 60 6.75 -2.97 9.23
C ASP A 60 7.32 -3.24 7.83
N LEU A 61 6.70 -4.17 7.09
CA LEU A 61 6.99 -4.42 5.69
C LEU A 61 6.77 -3.19 4.81
N TYR A 62 5.64 -2.50 5.02
CA TYR A 62 5.34 -1.27 4.29
C TYR A 62 6.41 -0.22 4.50
N HIS A 63 6.75 0.09 5.75
CA HIS A 63 7.75 1.10 6.09
C HIS A 63 9.16 0.70 5.63
N PHE A 64 9.50 -0.58 5.77
CA PHE A 64 10.75 -1.11 5.25
C PHE A 64 10.84 -0.84 3.75
N ASN A 65 9.85 -1.27 2.98
CA ASN A 65 9.85 -1.07 1.53
C ASN A 65 9.78 0.40 1.14
N ALA A 66 8.95 1.22 1.78
CA ALA A 66 8.88 2.66 1.51
C ALA A 66 10.22 3.39 1.74
N ARG A 67 11.04 2.95 2.70
CA ARG A 67 12.37 3.51 2.94
C ARG A 67 13.41 3.10 1.89
N TYR A 68 13.33 1.87 1.39
CA TYR A 68 14.31 1.32 0.44
C TYR A 68 13.91 1.50 -1.03
N ILE A 69 12.62 1.68 -1.32
CA ILE A 69 12.05 1.94 -2.64
C ILE A 69 11.77 3.44 -2.72
N LEU A 70 12.73 4.20 -3.26
CA LEU A 70 12.71 5.68 -3.38
C LEU A 70 11.63 6.24 -4.34
N TYR A 71 10.58 5.48 -4.65
CA TYR A 71 9.53 5.94 -5.54
C TYR A 71 8.45 6.69 -4.75
N PRO A 72 7.95 7.83 -5.26
CA PRO A 72 6.96 8.68 -4.59
C PRO A 72 5.55 8.05 -4.47
N SER A 73 5.40 6.73 -4.65
CA SER A 73 4.10 6.05 -4.77
C SER A 73 3.49 5.61 -3.44
N TRP A 74 4.22 5.68 -2.33
CA TRP A 74 3.78 5.16 -1.02
C TRP A 74 3.52 6.34 -0.08
N PRO A 75 2.26 6.57 0.34
CA PRO A 75 1.92 7.53 1.38
C PRO A 75 2.79 7.43 2.63
N GLU A 76 3.13 8.58 3.20
CA GLU A 76 3.77 8.62 4.51
C GLU A 76 2.74 8.32 5.60
N ILE A 77 2.82 7.11 6.17
CA ILE A 77 1.96 6.67 7.26
C ILE A 77 2.59 7.09 8.59
N ASN A 78 1.86 7.90 9.36
CA ASN A 78 2.33 8.35 10.66
C ASN A 78 1.96 7.38 11.79
N ASN A 79 0.74 6.83 11.74
CA ASN A 79 0.24 5.92 12.77
C ASN A 79 -0.96 5.10 12.28
N ILE A 80 -1.16 3.92 12.89
CA ILE A 80 -2.35 3.10 12.75
C ILE A 80 -3.44 3.65 13.68
N VAL A 81 -4.62 3.88 13.13
CA VAL A 81 -5.82 4.18 13.91
C VAL A 81 -6.49 2.88 14.37
N GLY A 82 -6.59 1.91 13.47
CA GLY A 82 -7.15 0.59 13.81
C GLY A 82 -6.96 -0.43 12.70
N VAL A 83 -7.03 -1.70 13.08
CA VAL A 83 -7.08 -2.84 12.14
C VAL A 83 -8.54 -3.07 11.78
N THR A 84 -8.90 -2.92 10.50
CA THR A 84 -10.27 -3.07 10.03
C THR A 84 -10.55 -4.49 9.51
N GLY A 85 -9.53 -5.21 9.05
CA GLY A 85 -9.68 -6.58 8.62
C GLY A 85 -8.36 -7.30 8.43
N VAL A 86 -8.35 -8.60 8.72
CA VAL A 86 -7.23 -9.49 8.40
C VAL A 86 -7.76 -10.80 7.86
N SER A 87 -7.17 -11.26 6.78
CA SER A 87 -7.54 -12.50 6.11
C SER A 87 -6.30 -13.24 5.61
N VAL A 88 -6.46 -14.53 5.38
CA VAL A 88 -5.40 -15.40 4.85
C VAL A 88 -5.95 -16.30 3.76
N ALA A 89 -5.14 -16.56 2.74
CA ALA A 89 -5.36 -17.58 1.73
C ALA A 89 -4.10 -18.43 1.61
N VAL A 90 -4.26 -19.66 1.14
CA VAL A 90 -3.14 -20.50 0.72
C VAL A 90 -3.16 -20.58 -0.80
N SER A 91 -2.01 -20.38 -1.43
CA SER A 91 -1.90 -20.43 -2.89
C SER A 91 -0.52 -20.89 -3.35
N LEU A 92 -0.34 -20.95 -4.67
CA LEU A 92 0.92 -21.27 -5.33
C LEU A 92 1.49 -20.01 -5.99
N PHE A 93 2.72 -19.64 -5.63
CA PHE A 93 3.47 -18.56 -6.26
C PHE A 93 4.79 -19.12 -6.79
N ARG A 94 5.00 -19.05 -8.11
CA ARG A 94 6.22 -19.58 -8.78
C ARG A 94 6.54 -21.03 -8.40
N SER A 95 5.51 -21.89 -8.43
CA SER A 95 5.61 -23.32 -8.05
C SER A 95 5.94 -23.60 -6.58
N GLN A 96 5.81 -22.61 -5.69
CA GLN A 96 5.98 -22.78 -4.24
C GLN A 96 4.64 -22.51 -3.53
N MET A 97 4.31 -23.33 -2.53
CA MET A 97 3.15 -23.07 -1.68
C MET A 97 3.42 -21.88 -0.76
N VAL A 98 2.51 -20.92 -0.73
CA VAL A 98 2.60 -19.71 0.06
C VAL A 98 1.31 -19.47 0.84
N SER A 99 1.45 -18.85 2.01
CA SER A 99 0.34 -18.20 2.72
C SER A 99 0.32 -16.73 2.31
N ILE A 100 -0.82 -16.27 1.82
CA ILE A 100 -1.06 -14.89 1.42
C ILE A 100 -1.89 -14.24 2.50
N TYR A 101 -1.39 -13.16 3.07
CA TYR A 101 -2.12 -12.35 4.05
C TYR A 101 -2.67 -11.11 3.38
N GLY A 102 -3.93 -10.82 3.61
CA GLY A 102 -4.58 -9.55 3.26
C GLY A 102 -4.91 -8.80 4.54
N VAL A 103 -4.40 -7.59 4.68
CA VAL A 103 -4.54 -6.73 5.87
C VAL A 103 -5.16 -5.42 5.44
N MET A 104 -6.20 -4.99 6.15
CA MET A 104 -6.83 -3.70 5.97
C MET A 104 -6.67 -2.89 7.26
N VAL A 105 -6.13 -1.69 7.15
CA VAL A 105 -5.87 -0.78 8.28
C VAL A 105 -6.39 0.62 7.97
N ASP A 106 -6.97 1.27 8.99
CA ASP A 106 -7.18 2.73 9.00
C ASP A 106 -5.89 3.36 9.51
N ALA A 107 -5.28 4.22 8.69
CA ALA A 107 -4.00 4.83 8.95
C ALA A 107 -4.09 6.35 8.81
N ARG A 108 -3.41 7.06 9.71
CA ARG A 108 -3.19 8.50 9.57
C ARG A 108 -2.04 8.75 8.61
N VAL A 109 -2.26 9.67 7.69
CA VAL A 109 -1.26 10.13 6.74
C VAL A 109 -1.04 11.63 6.89
N ALA A 110 0.12 12.11 6.47
CA ALA A 110 0.43 13.54 6.39
C ALA A 110 0.78 13.92 4.95
N GLY A 111 0.52 15.18 4.60
CA GLY A 111 0.92 15.73 3.30
C GLY A 111 0.19 15.11 2.10
N MET A 112 -0.92 14.41 2.33
CA MET A 112 -1.82 13.93 1.29
C MET A 112 -3.01 14.87 1.14
N PHE A 113 -3.35 15.17 -0.10
CA PHE A 113 -4.47 16.03 -0.46
C PHE A 113 -5.29 15.32 -1.53
N ASP A 114 -6.60 15.56 -1.54
CA ASP A 114 -7.46 15.12 -2.64
C ASP A 114 -7.39 16.07 -3.84
N ASP A 115 -8.12 15.74 -4.92
CA ASP A 115 -8.17 16.56 -6.13
C ASP A 115 -8.79 17.95 -5.90
N GLU A 116 -9.61 18.10 -4.84
CA GLU A 116 -10.23 19.37 -4.44
C GLU A 116 -9.26 20.22 -3.58
N GLY A 117 -8.08 19.68 -3.24
CA GLY A 117 -7.06 20.33 -2.44
C GLY A 117 -7.26 20.20 -0.93
N GLU A 118 -8.23 19.38 -0.50
CA GLU A 118 -8.51 19.13 0.92
C GLU A 118 -7.53 18.11 1.48
N GLU A 119 -7.07 18.34 2.72
CA GLU A 119 -6.12 17.47 3.38
C GLU A 119 -6.77 16.11 3.74
N ILE A 120 -6.23 15.03 3.18
CA ILE A 120 -6.59 13.68 3.56
C ILE A 120 -5.85 13.33 4.84
N ARG A 121 -6.58 13.25 5.95
CA ARG A 121 -6.00 12.95 7.27
C ARG A 121 -5.92 11.46 7.59
N ARG A 122 -6.71 10.67 6.88
CA ARG A 122 -6.84 9.23 7.08
C ARG A 122 -7.10 8.53 5.76
N ILE A 123 -6.50 7.37 5.61
CA ILE A 123 -6.75 6.47 4.50
C ILE A 123 -6.95 5.06 5.02
N ILE A 124 -7.83 4.33 4.35
CA ILE A 124 -7.81 2.88 4.47
C ILE A 124 -6.72 2.37 3.54
N ILE A 125 -5.90 1.46 4.03
CA ILE A 125 -4.80 0.85 3.30
C ILE A 125 -5.04 -0.66 3.32
N GLU A 126 -4.98 -1.26 2.15
CA GLU A 126 -5.04 -2.70 1.99
C GLU A 126 -3.66 -3.20 1.58
N ILE A 127 -3.04 -4.03 2.42
CA ILE A 127 -1.70 -4.57 2.23
C ILE A 127 -1.82 -6.08 2.05
N PHE A 128 -1.24 -6.57 0.97
CA PHE A 128 -1.10 -7.99 0.68
C PHE A 128 0.37 -8.38 0.66
N PHE A 129 0.68 -9.51 1.27
CA PHE A 129 2.03 -10.08 1.21
C PHE A 129 1.98 -11.61 1.28
N ALA A 130 2.99 -12.26 0.71
CA ALA A 130 3.12 -13.72 0.75
C ALA A 130 4.33 -14.16 1.60
N VAL A 131 4.16 -15.26 2.31
CA VAL A 131 5.23 -15.98 3.01
C VAL A 131 5.20 -17.46 2.60
N PRO A 132 6.34 -18.17 2.61
CA PRO A 132 6.34 -19.60 2.39
C PRO A 132 5.42 -20.32 3.38
N LEU A 133 4.67 -21.32 2.90
CA LEU A 133 3.75 -22.08 3.75
C LEU A 133 4.48 -22.70 4.95
N GLY A 134 3.90 -22.56 6.14
CA GLY A 134 4.49 -23.06 7.40
C GLY A 134 5.46 -22.08 8.08
N GLN A 135 5.79 -20.95 7.46
CA GLN A 135 6.56 -19.89 8.11
C GLN A 135 5.66 -18.86 8.80
N SER A 136 6.12 -18.33 9.93
CA SER A 136 5.46 -17.22 10.61
C SER A 136 5.58 -15.92 9.81
N PRO A 137 4.52 -15.09 9.76
CA PRO A 137 4.55 -13.80 9.11
C PRO A 137 5.55 -12.89 9.82
N MET A 138 6.65 -12.56 9.14
CA MET A 138 7.67 -11.62 9.59
C MET A 138 8.28 -10.96 8.36
N ALA A 139 8.77 -9.71 8.50
CA ALA A 139 9.30 -8.97 7.36
C ALA A 139 10.41 -9.72 6.59
N GLN A 140 11.28 -10.41 7.32
CA GLN A 140 12.38 -11.21 6.78
C GLN A 140 11.95 -12.51 6.07
N ASN A 141 10.74 -13.02 6.34
CA ASN A 141 10.22 -14.26 5.78
C ASN A 141 9.33 -14.02 4.55
N VAL A 142 9.18 -12.77 4.12
CA VAL A 142 8.34 -12.42 2.98
C VAL A 142 9.00 -12.86 1.69
N VAL A 143 8.20 -13.46 0.81
CA VAL A 143 8.63 -13.82 -0.54
C VAL A 143 9.01 -12.53 -1.27
N PRO A 144 10.24 -12.42 -1.82
CA PRO A 144 10.67 -11.21 -2.51
C PRO A 144 9.67 -10.76 -3.59
N ALA A 145 9.42 -9.45 -3.66
CA ALA A 145 8.47 -8.82 -4.58
C ALA A 145 7.00 -9.29 -4.46
N SER A 146 6.61 -9.91 -3.34
CA SER A 146 5.21 -10.30 -3.08
C SER A 146 4.41 -9.28 -2.28
N LEU A 147 4.97 -8.11 -1.97
CA LEU A 147 4.26 -7.04 -1.28
C LEU A 147 3.44 -6.22 -2.28
N HIS A 148 2.16 -6.06 -2.03
CA HIS A 148 1.28 -5.16 -2.74
C HIS A 148 0.52 -4.29 -1.72
N ALA A 149 0.37 -3.01 -2.01
CA ALA A 149 -0.45 -2.10 -1.21
C ALA A 149 -1.42 -1.37 -2.15
N SER A 150 -2.68 -1.30 -1.72
CA SER A 150 -3.76 -0.62 -2.39
C SER A 150 -4.36 0.42 -1.43
N PHE A 151 -4.76 1.56 -1.97
CA PHE A 151 -5.36 2.66 -1.23
C PHE A 151 -6.74 2.89 -1.82
N PRO A 152 -7.82 2.31 -1.25
CA PRO A 152 -9.17 2.59 -1.71
C PRO A 152 -9.41 4.10 -1.71
N TRP A 153 -9.51 4.67 -2.90
CA TRP A 153 -9.96 6.04 -3.10
C TRP A 153 -11.41 6.15 -2.62
N THR A 154 -11.65 6.84 -1.52
CA THR A 154 -13.00 7.31 -1.18
C THR A 154 -13.35 8.43 -2.14
N ARG A 155 -13.83 8.06 -3.34
CA ARG A 155 -14.60 8.97 -4.19
C ARG A 155 -15.89 9.28 -3.43
N THR A 156 -15.96 10.39 -2.71
CA THR A 156 -17.23 10.96 -2.30
C THR A 156 -17.97 11.32 -3.58
N ARG A 157 -18.84 10.42 -4.05
CA ARG A 157 -19.84 10.75 -5.07
C ARG A 157 -20.65 11.91 -4.50
N ARG A 158 -20.45 13.13 -5.01
CA ARG A 158 -21.46 14.18 -4.86
C ARG A 158 -22.72 13.64 -5.54
N GLY A 159 -23.73 13.35 -4.72
CA GLY A 159 -25.10 13.27 -5.20
C GLY A 159 -25.49 14.65 -5.76
N ASN A 160 -26.18 14.63 -6.89
CA ASN A 160 -26.72 15.79 -7.59
C ASN A 160 -27.51 16.73 -6.67
#